data_AF-A0A2S9G5C0-F1
#
_entry.id   AF-A0A2S9G5C0-F1
#
_cell.length_a   1.000
_cell.length_b   1.000
_cell.length_c   1.000
_cell.angle_alpha   90.00
_cell.angle_beta   90.00
_cell.angle_gamma   90.00
#
_symmetry.space_group_name_H-M   'P 1'
#
loop_
_entity.id
_entity.type
_entity.pdbx_description
1 polymer ?
#
loop_
_entity_poly.entity_id
_entity_poly.type
_entity_poly.pdbx_seq_one_letter_code
_entity_poly.pdbx_strand_id
1 'polypeptide(L)'
;LDAMLVVTAGLELDDTLRTIVRTAIDLVDAEYGALGVRGHDHGLIEFIYHGVDEPTREKIGHLPEGRGVLGVLIDDPKPIRLDNI
;
A
#
# COMPACT_ATOMS: atom_id res chain seq x y z
N LEU A 1 6.65 -11.46 -28.25
CA LEU A 1 5.60 -10.41 -28.18
C LEU A 1 4.92 -10.42 -26.81
N ASP A 2 4.69 -11.58 -26.19
CA ASP A 2 4.04 -11.69 -24.87
C ASP A 2 4.78 -10.96 -23.74
N ALA A 3 6.11 -10.98 -23.72
CA ALA A 3 6.91 -10.29 -22.69
C ALA A 3 6.70 -8.77 -22.66
N MET A 4 6.46 -8.12 -23.81
CA MET A 4 6.21 -6.68 -23.84
C MET A 4 4.81 -6.33 -23.30
N LEU A 5 3.81 -7.17 -23.58
CA LEU A 5 2.44 -6.98 -23.10
C LEU A 5 2.33 -7.14 -21.57
N VAL A 6 3.09 -8.08 -21.00
CA VAL A 6 3.13 -8.28 -19.54
C VAL A 6 3.77 -7.07 -18.85
N VAL A 7 4.84 -6.52 -19.42
CA VAL A 7 5.51 -5.33 -18.87
C VAL A 7 4.60 -4.12 -18.94
N THR A 8 3.90 -3.89 -20.07
CA THR A 8 2.96 -2.75 -20.18
C THR A 8 1.80 -2.86 -19.21
N ALA A 9 1.20 -4.05 -19.07
CA ALA A 9 0.10 -4.25 -18.13
C ALA A 9 0.53 -4.05 -16.66
N GLY A 10 1.77 -4.42 -16.32
CA GLY A 10 2.34 -4.17 -14.99
C GLY A 10 2.57 -2.68 -14.72
N LEU A 11 3.08 -1.92 -15.70
CA LEU A 11 3.26 -0.47 -15.58
C LEU A 11 1.92 0.25 -15.42
N GLU A 12 0.91 -0.14 -16.19
CA GLU A 12 -0.45 0.42 -16.07
C GLU A 12 -1.06 0.12 -14.68
N LEU A 13 -0.75 -1.02 -14.09
CA LEU A 13 -1.22 -1.36 -12.75
C LEU A 13 -0.58 -0.48 -11.66
N ASP A 14 0.75 -0.31 -11.66
CA ASP A 14 1.45 0.54 -10.67
C ASP A 14 0.91 1.99 -10.71
N ASP A 15 0.75 2.56 -11.91
CA ASP A 15 0.18 3.91 -12.08
C ASP A 15 -1.27 4.00 -11.59
N THR A 16 -2.07 2.96 -11.84
CA THR A 16 -3.46 2.87 -11.37
C THR A 16 -3.52 2.83 -9.84
N LEU A 17 -2.71 1.98 -9.20
CA LEU A 17 -2.69 1.83 -7.74
C LEU A 17 -2.22 3.12 -7.06
N ARG A 18 -1.18 3.77 -7.58
CA ARG A 18 -0.73 5.10 -7.11
C ARG A 18 -1.83 6.15 -7.22
N THR A 19 -2.56 6.15 -8.32
CA THR A 19 -3.68 7.08 -8.52
C THR A 19 -4.79 6.83 -7.51
N ILE A 20 -5.16 5.56 -7.24
CA ILE A 20 -6.14 5.21 -6.22
C ILE A 20 -5.73 5.73 -4.85
N VAL A 21 -4.48 5.49 -4.42
CA VAL A 21 -3.99 5.95 -3.12
C VAL A 21 -4.06 7.47 -3.00
N ARG A 22 -3.54 8.19 -4.00
CA ARG A 22 -3.57 9.66 -4.01
C ARG A 22 -5.00 10.21 -3.95
N THR A 23 -5.89 9.72 -4.83
CA THR A 23 -7.27 10.18 -4.86
C THR A 23 -8.03 9.86 -3.58
N ALA A 24 -7.78 8.70 -2.96
CA ALA A 24 -8.39 8.35 -1.67
C ALA A 24 -7.94 9.28 -0.55
N ILE A 25 -6.65 9.62 -0.49
CA ILE A 25 -6.07 10.57 0.47
C ILE A 25 -6.69 11.95 0.28
N ASP A 26 -6.72 12.46 -0.95
CA ASP A 26 -7.30 13.77 -1.29
C ASP A 26 -8.80 13.83 -0.92
N LEU A 27 -9.54 12.72 -1.13
CA LEU A 27 -10.97 12.64 -0.85
C LEU A 27 -11.30 12.74 0.65
N VAL A 28 -10.42 12.26 1.52
CA VAL A 28 -10.62 12.25 2.97
C VAL A 28 -9.78 13.30 3.71
N ASP A 29 -9.07 14.16 2.99
CA ASP A 29 -8.14 15.17 3.52
C ASP A 29 -7.12 14.56 4.50
N ALA A 30 -6.54 13.41 4.12
CA ALA A 30 -5.50 12.76 4.91
C ALA A 30 -4.10 13.29 4.56
N GLU A 31 -3.21 13.30 5.56
CA GLU A 31 -1.80 13.67 5.33
C GLU A 31 -0.99 12.50 4.73
N TYR A 32 -1.37 11.26 5.07
CA TYR A 32 -0.68 10.04 4.64
C TYR A 32 -1.69 8.95 4.31
N GLY A 33 -1.32 8.06 3.38
CA GLY A 33 -2.11 6.86 3.11
C GLY A 33 -1.32 5.81 2.38
N ALA A 34 -1.79 4.57 2.43
CA ALA A 34 -1.16 3.44 1.79
C ALA A 34 -2.16 2.38 1.33
N LEU A 35 -1.77 1.62 0.31
CA LEU A 35 -2.48 0.46 -0.22
C LEU A 35 -1.51 -0.72 -0.33
N GLY A 36 -1.86 -1.80 0.35
CA GLY A 36 -1.15 -3.07 0.30
C GLY A 36 -1.85 -4.06 -0.62
N VAL A 37 -1.11 -4.68 -1.54
CA VAL A 37 -1.61 -5.79 -2.35
C VAL A 37 -1.22 -7.10 -1.67
N ARG A 38 -2.23 -7.90 -1.28
CA ARG A 38 -2.04 -9.18 -0.60
C ARG A 38 -1.40 -10.21 -1.53
N GLY A 39 -0.36 -10.88 -1.06
CA GLY A 39 0.24 -12.02 -1.73
C GLY A 39 -0.54 -13.32 -1.53
N HIS A 40 0.01 -14.42 -2.03
CA HIS A 40 -0.53 -15.76 -1.76
C HIS A 40 -0.27 -16.19 -0.31
N ASP A 41 0.81 -15.70 0.29
CA ASP A 41 1.18 -15.91 1.68
C ASP A 41 0.57 -14.83 2.60
N HIS A 42 0.95 -14.84 3.88
CA HIS A 42 0.51 -13.85 4.87
C HIS A 42 1.13 -12.44 4.67
N GLY A 43 1.84 -12.21 3.57
CA GLY A 43 2.57 -10.97 3.27
C GLY A 43 1.91 -10.11 2.20
N LEU A 44 2.51 -8.94 1.97
CA LEU A 44 2.15 -8.05 0.87
C LEU A 44 3.16 -8.23 -0.27
N ILE A 45 2.68 -8.33 -1.50
CA ILE A 45 3.54 -8.34 -2.70
C ILE A 45 3.82 -6.93 -3.21
N GLU A 46 3.01 -5.96 -2.81
CA GLU A 46 3.17 -4.55 -3.17
C GLU A 46 2.64 -3.67 -2.04
N PHE A 47 3.32 -2.54 -1.81
CA PHE A 47 2.91 -1.56 -0.81
C PHE A 47 3.15 -0.16 -1.36
N ILE A 48 2.07 0.48 -1.79
CA ILE A 48 2.06 1.82 -2.36
C ILE A 48 1.68 2.78 -1.24
N TYR A 49 2.43 3.86 -1.05
CA TYR A 49 2.11 4.90 -0.07
C TYR A 49 2.29 6.28 -0.67
N HIS A 50 1.64 7.27 -0.06
CA HIS A 50 1.74 8.67 -0.42
C HIS A 50 1.67 9.56 0.83
N GLY A 51 2.19 10.78 0.71
CA GLY A 51 2.30 11.74 1.82
C GLY A 51 3.60 11.65 2.61
N VAL A 52 4.24 10.47 2.68
CA VAL A 52 5.49 10.27 3.44
C VAL A 52 6.69 10.72 2.60
N ASP A 53 7.48 11.67 3.10
CA ASP A 53 8.71 12.12 2.46
C ASP A 53 9.86 11.11 2.63
N GLU A 54 10.90 11.22 1.79
CA GLU A 54 12.02 10.28 1.78
C GLU A 54 12.76 10.21 3.13
N PRO A 55 13.09 11.34 3.79
CA PRO A 55 13.75 11.30 5.10
C PRO A 55 12.92 10.62 6.20
N THR A 56 11.59 10.76 6.17
CA THR A 56 10.69 10.06 7.10
C THR A 56 10.58 8.60 6.72
N ARG A 57 10.51 8.29 5.42
CA ARG A 57 10.47 6.92 4.92
C ARG A 57 11.68 6.12 5.36
N GLU A 58 12.89 6.69 5.31
CA GLU A 58 14.12 6.04 5.76
C GLU A 58 14.06 5.68 7.25
N LYS A 59 13.45 6.53 8.09
CA LYS A 59 13.30 6.28 9.53
C LYS A 59 12.31 5.17 9.86
N ILE A 60 11.26 4.99 9.04
CA ILE A 60 10.24 3.95 9.24
C ILE A 60 10.85 2.54 9.07
N GLY A 61 11.87 2.39 8.21
CA GLY A 61 12.60 1.13 8.05
C GLY A 61 12.00 0.20 6.99
N HIS A 62 11.81 -1.08 7.32
CA HIS A 62 11.37 -2.07 6.32
C HIS A 62 9.88 -1.90 5.96
N LEU A 63 9.48 -2.44 4.81
CA LEU A 63 8.06 -2.50 4.42
C LEU A 63 7.29 -3.49 5.31
N PRO A 64 5.96 -3.34 5.43
CA PRO A 64 5.17 -4.25 6.24
C PRO A 64 5.21 -5.69 5.72
N GLU A 65 5.52 -6.63 6.60
CA GLU A 65 5.63 -8.07 6.27
C GLU A 65 4.39 -8.85 6.71
N GLY A 66 3.23 -8.20 6.78
CA GLY A 66 1.98 -8.82 7.26
C GLY A 66 1.97 -9.09 8.76
N ARG A 67 2.78 -8.35 9.54
CA ARG A 67 2.78 -8.35 11.01
C ARG A 67 2.13 -7.07 11.55
N GLY A 68 1.73 -7.09 12.82
CA GLY A 68 1.12 -5.92 13.47
C GLY A 68 -0.29 -5.62 12.94
N VAL A 69 -0.67 -4.33 12.90
CA VAL A 69 -2.03 -3.89 12.56
C VAL A 69 -2.48 -4.39 11.17
N LEU A 70 -1.59 -4.35 10.18
CA LEU A 70 -1.90 -4.85 8.83
C LEU A 70 -2.07 -6.38 8.82
N GLY A 71 -1.36 -7.11 9.67
CA GLY A 71 -1.56 -8.55 9.85
C GLY A 71 -2.97 -8.87 10.37
N VAL A 72 -3.47 -8.08 11.34
CA VAL A 72 -4.83 -8.24 11.85
C VAL A 72 -5.86 -8.03 10.75
N LEU A 73 -5.68 -7.05 9.85
CA LEU A 73 -6.58 -6.83 8.71
C LEU A 73 -6.55 -7.96 7.67
N ILE A 74 -5.43 -8.68 7.56
CA ILE A 74 -5.29 -9.84 6.66
C ILE A 74 -6.10 -11.03 7.19
N ASP A 75 -6.14 -11.20 8.51
CA ASP A 75 -6.85 -12.27 9.22
C ASP A 75 -8.34 -11.96 9.46
N ASP A 76 -8.67 -10.73 9.88
CA ASP A 76 -10.04 -10.24 10.10
C ASP A 76 -10.26 -8.95 9.29
N PRO A 77 -10.86 -9.03 8.08
CA PRO A 77 -10.97 -7.91 7.14
C PRO A 77 -12.10 -6.94 7.54
N LYS A 78 -11.96 -6.33 8.72
CA LYS A 78 -12.84 -5.28 9.23
C LYS A 78 -12.05 -3.97 9.38
N PRO A 79 -12.69 -2.80 9.16
CA PRO A 79 -12.03 -1.52 9.39
C PRO A 79 -11.55 -1.40 10.84
N ILE A 80 -10.27 -1.09 11.03
CA ILE A 80 -9.67 -0.79 12.33
C ILE A 80 -9.39 0.71 12.39
N ARG A 81 -9.83 1.36 13.47
CA ARG A 81 -9.46 2.73 13.82
C ARG A 81 -8.78 2.69 15.18
N LEU A 82 -7.61 3.31 15.27
CA LEU A 82 -6.83 3.40 16.50
C LEU A 82 -6.88 4.84 16.97
N ASP A 83 -7.31 5.06 18.21
CA ASP A 83 -7.38 6.41 18.79
C ASP A 83 -5.99 6.95 19.16
N ASN A 84 -5.02 6.06 19.39
CA ASN A 84 -3.61 6.38 19.64
C ASN A 84 -2.70 5.28 19.08
N ILE A 85 -1.54 5.65 18.55
CA ILE A 85 -0.48 4.80 17.98
C ILE A 85 0.84 5.04 18.67
#